data_AF-A0A109QD10-F1
#
_entry.id   AF-A0A109QD10-F1
#
_cell.length_a   1.000
_cell.length_b   1.000
_cell.length_c   1.000
_cell.angle_alpha   90.00
_cell.angle_beta   90.00
_cell.angle_gamma   90.00
#
_symmetry.space_group_name_H-M   'P 1'
#
loop_
_entity.id
_entity.type
_entity.pdbx_description
1 polymer ?
#
loop_
_entity_poly.entity_id
_entity_poly.type
_entity_poly.pdbx_seq_one_letter_code
_entity_poly.pdbx_strand_id
1 'polypeptide(L)'
;MRKQRISLPCLTILAVLCSLEARAQQQVRSETPQEMLSAQIRSQGFICEKTLGAKLDKKRSRPDRDAWVLRCSNATYRITRAPDMAAKVEVLRD
;
A
#
# COMPACT_ATOMS: atom_id res chain seq x y z
N MET A 1 52.01 -38.58 15.44
CA MET A 1 52.79 -37.33 15.49
C MET A 1 53.08 -36.85 14.07
N ARG A 2 52.68 -35.61 13.74
CA ARG A 2 53.01 -34.82 12.52
C ARG A 2 52.38 -35.33 11.20
N LYS A 3 51.87 -34.52 10.28
CA LYS A 3 51.39 -33.12 10.20
C LYS A 3 50.71 -33.04 8.81
N GLN A 4 49.65 -32.25 8.71
CA GLN A 4 48.86 -32.00 7.49
C GLN A 4 49.71 -31.80 6.22
N ARG A 5 49.29 -32.43 5.12
CA ARG A 5 49.50 -31.92 3.76
C ARG A 5 48.15 -31.51 3.20
N ILE A 6 47.92 -30.20 3.24
CA ILE A 6 46.80 -29.51 2.61
C ILE A 6 46.91 -29.76 1.10
N SER A 7 45.94 -30.47 0.53
CA SER A 7 45.68 -30.46 -0.91
C SER A 7 44.26 -29.95 -1.11
N LEU A 8 44.15 -28.66 -1.44
CA LEU A 8 43.01 -28.09 -2.15
C LEU A 8 42.74 -28.92 -3.41
N PRO A 9 41.48 -29.16 -3.82
CA PRO A 9 40.48 -28.11 -3.92
C PRO A 9 39.08 -28.55 -3.46
N CYS A 10 38.73 -28.23 -2.21
CA CYS A 10 37.35 -28.28 -1.73
C CYS A 10 36.81 -26.84 -1.61
N LEU A 11 36.73 -26.10 -2.72
CA LEU A 11 36.33 -24.69 -2.65
C LEU A 11 35.51 -24.14 -3.84
N THR A 12 34.98 -24.98 -4.73
CA THR A 12 34.23 -24.49 -5.90
C THR A 12 32.77 -24.91 -5.96
N ILE A 13 32.16 -25.40 -4.88
CA ILE A 13 30.73 -25.81 -4.88
C ILE A 13 29.89 -25.15 -3.77
N LEU A 14 30.47 -24.32 -2.90
CA LEU A 14 29.75 -23.69 -1.78
C LEU A 14 29.48 -22.18 -1.96
N ALA A 15 29.16 -21.72 -3.17
CA ALA A 15 28.86 -20.31 -3.42
C ALA A 15 27.56 -20.05 -4.21
N VAL A 16 26.75 -21.08 -4.49
CA VAL A 16 25.53 -20.92 -5.33
C VAL A 16 24.23 -20.94 -4.50
N LEU A 17 24.26 -21.32 -3.22
CA LEU A 17 23.05 -21.50 -2.41
C LEU A 17 22.68 -20.29 -1.52
N CYS A 18 23.49 -19.24 -1.49
CA CYS A 18 23.25 -18.06 -0.63
C CYS A 18 22.71 -16.82 -1.36
N SER A 19 22.16 -17.00 -2.57
CA SER A 19 21.57 -15.90 -3.36
C SER A 19 20.05 -15.98 -3.49
N LEU A 20 19.42 -17.01 -2.88
CA LEU A 20 17.97 -17.19 -2.84
C LEU A 20 17.37 -16.63 -1.53
N GLU A 21 17.99 -15.62 -0.94
CA GLU A 21 17.27 -14.76 -0.01
C GLU A 21 16.35 -13.90 -0.84
N ALA A 22 15.08 -14.32 -0.84
CA ALA A 22 13.95 -13.63 -1.40
C ALA A 22 14.10 -12.12 -1.25
N ARG A 23 14.38 -11.45 -2.35
CA ARG A 23 14.01 -10.05 -2.54
C ARG A 23 12.48 -10.00 -2.55
N ALA A 24 11.87 -10.18 -1.38
CA ALA A 24 10.60 -9.56 -1.09
C ALA A 24 10.87 -8.06 -1.21
N GLN A 25 10.75 -7.56 -2.44
CA GLN A 25 10.77 -6.14 -2.71
C GLN A 25 9.54 -5.58 -2.01
N GLN A 26 9.68 -5.21 -0.74
CA GLN A 26 8.72 -4.35 -0.09
C GLN A 26 8.83 -3.02 -0.82
N GLN A 27 8.08 -2.90 -1.91
CA GLN A 27 7.89 -1.65 -2.61
C GLN A 27 7.33 -0.70 -1.57
N VAL A 28 8.15 0.22 -1.08
CA VAL A 28 7.70 1.39 -0.31
C VAL A 28 6.94 2.24 -1.32
N ARG A 29 5.71 1.82 -1.63
CA ARG A 29 4.80 2.55 -2.48
C ARG A 29 4.40 3.77 -1.66
N SER A 30 4.78 4.95 -2.13
CA SER A 30 4.31 6.20 -1.54
C SER A 30 2.79 6.11 -1.42
N GLU A 31 2.26 6.21 -0.19
CA GLU A 31 0.82 6.10 0.05
C GLU A 31 0.11 7.22 -0.70
N THR A 32 -0.50 6.86 -1.83
CA THR A 32 -1.27 7.84 -2.61
C THR A 32 -2.56 8.15 -1.86
N PRO A 33 -3.14 9.37 -1.98
CA PRO A 33 -4.44 9.69 -1.39
C PRO A 33 -5.51 8.65 -1.77
N GLN A 34 -5.42 8.10 -2.99
CA GLN A 34 -6.29 7.03 -3.46
C GLN A 34 -6.21 5.76 -2.61
N GLU A 35 -5.00 5.27 -2.33
CA GLU A 35 -4.81 4.05 -1.54
C GLU A 35 -5.22 4.27 -0.10
N MET A 36 -4.80 5.38 0.48
CA MET A 36 -5.12 5.77 1.85
C MET A 36 -6.64 5.87 2.07
N LEU A 37 -7.35 6.56 1.16
CA LEU A 37 -8.81 6.69 1.22
C LEU A 37 -9.49 5.33 1.04
N SER A 38 -8.99 4.48 0.13
CA SER A 38 -9.57 3.16 -0.09
C SER A 38 -9.39 2.23 1.11
N ALA A 39 -8.23 2.25 1.77
CA ALA A 39 -8.00 1.51 3.01
C ALA A 39 -8.90 2.04 4.13
N GLN A 40 -9.04 3.36 4.25
CA GLN A 40 -9.86 4.02 5.26
C GLN A 40 -11.35 3.70 5.14
N ILE A 41 -11.92 3.62 3.94
CA ILE A 41 -13.35 3.27 3.81
C ILE A 41 -13.59 1.77 4.03
N ARG A 42 -12.61 0.92 3.66
CA ARG A 42 -12.69 -0.52 3.91
C ARG A 42 -12.64 -0.85 5.40
N SER A 43 -11.80 -0.16 6.17
CA SER A 43 -11.76 -0.33 7.63
C SER A 43 -13.05 0.11 8.31
N GLN A 44 -13.86 0.96 7.66
CA GLN A 44 -15.19 1.38 8.10
C GLN A 44 -16.32 0.49 7.55
N GLY A 45 -16.01 -0.58 6.81
CA GLY A 45 -16.99 -1.53 6.28
C GLY A 45 -17.55 -1.21 4.89
N PHE A 46 -17.04 -0.18 4.19
CA PHE A 46 -17.44 0.10 2.81
C PHE A 46 -16.65 -0.75 1.82
N ILE A 47 -17.36 -1.35 0.86
CA ILE A 47 -16.75 -2.19 -0.17
C ILE A 47 -16.19 -1.32 -1.30
N CYS A 48 -14.87 -1.27 -1.42
CA CYS A 48 -14.19 -0.75 -2.60
C CYS A 48 -13.30 -1.85 -3.14
N GLU A 49 -13.68 -2.47 -4.26
CA GLU A 49 -12.88 -3.55 -4.85
C GLU A 49 -11.62 -2.98 -5.49
N LYS A 50 -11.75 -2.49 -6.72
CA LYS A 50 -10.65 -1.85 -7.45
C LYS A 50 -10.79 -0.35 -7.36
N THR A 51 -9.83 0.31 -6.72
CA THR A 51 -9.78 1.76 -6.69
C THR A 51 -9.37 2.29 -8.07
N LEU A 52 -10.23 3.09 -8.70
CA LEU A 52 -10.01 3.67 -10.03
C LEU A 52 -9.36 5.05 -9.97
N GLY A 53 -9.63 5.80 -8.90
CA GLY A 53 -9.02 7.11 -8.69
C GLY A 53 -9.60 7.86 -7.50
N ALA A 54 -8.85 8.85 -7.00
CA ALA A 54 -9.32 9.80 -6.01
C ALA A 54 -9.08 11.23 -6.49
N LYS A 55 -10.08 12.10 -6.32
CA LYS A 55 -9.97 13.53 -6.65
C LYS A 55 -10.48 14.36 -5.49
N LEU A 56 -9.77 15.44 -5.17
CA LEU A 56 -10.22 16.41 -4.18
C LEU A 56 -11.42 17.19 -4.73
N ASP A 57 -12.53 17.16 -4.01
CA ASP A 57 -13.71 17.99 -4.26
C ASP A 57 -13.51 19.37 -3.63
N LYS A 58 -12.77 20.22 -4.33
CA LYS A 58 -12.47 21.59 -3.89
C LYS A 58 -13.72 22.43 -3.57
N LYS A 59 -14.89 22.09 -4.14
CA LYS A 59 -16.14 22.83 -3.88
C LYS A 59 -16.71 22.51 -2.49
N ARG A 60 -16.39 21.34 -1.93
CA ARG A 60 -16.86 20.91 -0.60
C ARG A 60 -15.78 20.85 0.46
N SER A 61 -14.50 20.87 0.05
CA SER A 61 -13.38 21.10 0.96
C SER A 61 -13.45 22.49 1.59
N ARG A 62 -12.96 22.59 2.82
CA ARG A 62 -12.81 23.82 3.60
C ARG A 62 -11.43 23.80 4.29
N PRO A 63 -10.95 24.92 4.87
CA PRO A 63 -9.66 24.93 5.55
C PRO A 63 -9.50 23.89 6.66
N ASP A 64 -10.61 23.48 7.28
CA ASP A 64 -10.68 22.53 8.39
C ASP A 64 -10.96 21.08 7.96
N ARG A 65 -11.31 20.85 6.69
CA ARG A 65 -11.72 19.51 6.22
C ARG A 65 -11.57 19.33 4.71
N ASP A 66 -11.09 18.17 4.31
CA ASP A 66 -11.01 17.78 2.91
C ASP A 66 -12.19 16.90 2.50
N ALA A 67 -12.84 17.25 1.40
CA ALA A 67 -13.79 16.39 0.73
C ALA A 67 -13.13 15.74 -0.49
N TRP A 68 -13.20 14.42 -0.59
CA TRP A 68 -12.65 13.64 -1.68
C TRP A 68 -13.75 12.86 -2.39
N VAL A 69 -13.64 12.71 -3.70
CA VAL A 69 -14.42 11.76 -4.49
C VAL A 69 -13.51 10.59 -4.82
N LEU A 70 -13.83 9.42 -4.26
CA LEU A 70 -13.14 8.16 -4.52
C LEU A 70 -14.00 7.32 -5.47
N ARG A 71 -13.46 6.98 -6.64
CA ARG A 71 -14.10 6.07 -7.58
C ARG A 71 -13.53 4.67 -7.40
N CYS A 72 -14.40 3.71 -7.17
CA CYS A 72 -14.11 2.28 -7.17
C CYS A 72 -14.83 1.61 -8.35
N SER A 73 -14.43 0.40 -8.74
CA SER A 73 -15.07 -0.36 -9.83
C SER A 73 -16.56 -0.62 -9.58
N ASN A 74 -16.96 -0.72 -8.31
CA ASN A 74 -18.31 -1.10 -7.90
C ASN A 74 -19.14 0.07 -7.36
N ALA A 75 -18.52 1.20 -6.99
CA ALA A 75 -19.20 2.34 -6.38
C ALA A 75 -18.36 3.61 -6.43
N THR A 76 -19.04 4.77 -6.37
CA THR A 76 -18.41 6.07 -6.15
C THR A 76 -18.73 6.55 -4.74
N TYR A 77 -17.71 7.02 -4.02
CA TYR A 77 -17.82 7.52 -2.66
C TYR A 77 -17.40 8.98 -2.58
N ARG A 78 -18.07 9.72 -1.69
CA ARG A 78 -17.60 11.01 -1.20
C ARG A 78 -17.15 10.85 0.24
N ILE A 79 -15.91 11.25 0.51
CA ILE A 79 -15.24 11.05 1.78
C ILE A 79 -14.88 12.42 2.32
N THR A 80 -15.41 12.79 3.48
CA THR A 80 -15.05 14.04 4.17
C THR A 80 -14.16 13.71 5.36
N ARG A 81 -12.94 14.23 5.38
CA ARG A 81 -11.95 14.03 6.44
C ARG A 81 -11.75 15.33 7.21
N ALA A 82 -11.89 15.26 8.52
CA ALA A 82 -11.47 16.30 9.47
C ALA A 82 -10.41 15.70 10.41
N PRO A 83 -9.46 16.49 10.96
CA PRO A 83 -8.35 15.98 11.76
C PRO A 83 -8.77 15.13 12.96
N ASP A 84 -9.84 15.53 13.64
CA ASP A 84 -10.25 14.97 14.95
C ASP A 84 -11.49 14.06 14.87
N MET A 85 -11.89 13.65 13.66
CA MET A 85 -13.08 12.82 13.45
C MET A 85 -12.82 11.69 12.46
N ALA A 86 -13.52 10.57 12.65
CA ALA A 86 -13.62 9.54 11.63
C ALA A 86 -14.16 10.14 10.32
N ALA A 87 -13.68 9.65 9.18
CA ALA A 87 -14.12 10.19 7.90
C ALA A 87 -15.60 9.91 7.66
N LYS A 88 -16.36 10.93 7.29
CA LYS A 88 -17.72 10.76 6.85
C LYS A 88 -17.72 10.23 5.42
N VAL A 89 -18.28 9.04 5.20
CA VAL A 89 -18.37 8.41 3.87
C VAL A 89 -19.82 8.42 3.41
N GLU A 90 -20.05 8.94 2.21
CA GLU A 90 -21.36 8.97 1.54
C GLU A 90 -21.26 8.26 0.19
N VAL A 91 -22.15 7.32 -0.09
CA VAL A 91 -22.24 6.69 -1.41
C VAL A 91 -22.84 7.70 -2.38
N LEU A 92 -22.11 8.00 -3.45
CA LEU A 92 -22.65 8.74 -4.58
C LEU A 92 -23.28 7.71 -5.52
N ARG A 93 -24.61 7.68 -5.55
CA ARG A 93 -25.33 6.99 -6.62
C ARG A 93 -25.15 7.83 -7.88
N ASP A 94 -24.64 7.21 -8.93
CA ASP A 94 -24.75 7.76 -10.29
C ASP A 94 -26.16 7.48 -10.83
#